data_AF-A0A7D5MVK3-F1
#
_entry.id   AF-A0A7D5MVK3-F1
#
_cell.length_a   1.000
_cell.length_b   1.000
_cell.length_c   1.000
_cell.angle_alpha   90.00
_cell.angle_beta   90.00
_cell.angle_gamma   90.00
#
_symmetry.space_group_name_H-M   'P 1'
#
loop_
_entity.id
_entity.type
_entity.pdbx_description
1 polymer ?
#
loop_
_entity_poly.entity_id
_entity_poly.type
_entity_poly.pdbx_seq_one_letter_code
_entity_poly.pdbx_strand_id
1 'polypeptide(L)'
;MIFGYARVSTEDQNLDAQLDALNSAGADRISGSTRKRPELDALLDQFRAEDVIVVTKYDRLARSLRDLLDIVEAIRARFDQIDPIRSNRAL
;
A
#
# COMPACT_ATOMS: atom_id res chain seq x y z
N MET A 1 -2.72 -10.86 0.73
CA MET A 1 -3.18 -10.10 1.91
C MET A 1 -3.61 -8.71 1.47
N ILE A 2 -4.64 -8.16 2.09
CA ILE A 2 -5.12 -6.81 1.82
C ILE A 2 -4.49 -5.86 2.84
N PHE A 3 -3.68 -4.94 2.36
CA PHE A 3 -3.05 -3.91 3.17
C PHE A 3 -3.83 -2.60 3.04
N GLY A 4 -4.43 -2.13 4.11
CA GLY A 4 -4.98 -0.79 4.21
C GLY A 4 -3.89 0.23 4.49
N TYR A 5 -3.92 1.38 3.81
CA TYR A 5 -3.03 2.49 4.11
C TYR A 5 -3.84 3.73 4.46
N ALA A 6 -3.76 4.15 5.73
CA ALA A 6 -4.38 5.35 6.24
C ALA A 6 -3.31 6.44 6.41
N ARG A 7 -3.68 7.72 6.27
CA ARG A 7 -2.74 8.82 6.58
C ARG A 7 -3.31 9.65 7.71
N VAL A 8 -2.62 9.65 8.85
CA VAL A 8 -2.90 10.55 9.96
C VAL A 8 -2.17 11.85 9.68
N SER A 9 -2.88 12.92 9.29
CA SER A 9 -2.30 14.25 9.38
C SER A 9 -2.56 14.81 10.79
N THR A 10 -1.72 15.74 11.24
CA THR A 10 -1.84 16.42 12.55
C THR A 10 -3.16 17.20 12.74
N GLU A 11 -4.03 17.24 11.72
CA GLU A 11 -5.33 17.92 11.74
C GLU A 11 -6.55 16.96 11.70
N ASP A 12 -6.36 15.63 11.64
CA ASP A 12 -7.47 14.74 11.28
C ASP A 12 -8.39 14.36 12.47
N GLN A 13 -9.55 15.00 12.52
CA GLN A 13 -10.77 14.50 13.21
C GLN A 13 -11.35 13.20 12.58
N ASN A 14 -10.79 12.72 11.46
CA ASN A 14 -11.45 11.75 10.58
C ASN A 14 -10.62 10.47 10.34
N LEU A 15 -9.74 10.14 11.29
CA LEU A 15 -8.97 8.88 11.25
C LEU A 15 -9.91 7.68 11.39
N ASP A 16 -10.86 7.74 12.31
CA ASP A 16 -11.78 6.63 12.59
C ASP A 16 -12.59 6.24 11.34
N ALA A 17 -13.11 7.23 10.59
CA ALA A 17 -13.82 6.95 9.35
C ALA A 17 -12.92 6.33 8.25
N GLN A 18 -11.62 6.66 8.24
CA GLN A 18 -10.68 6.01 7.32
C GLN A 18 -10.45 4.56 7.74
N LEU A 19 -10.29 4.29 9.03
CA LEU A 19 -10.14 2.94 9.55
C LEU A 19 -11.38 2.10 9.26
N ASP A 20 -12.58 2.63 9.49
CA ASP A 20 -13.84 1.96 9.21
C ASP A 20 -14.00 1.61 7.72
N ALA A 21 -13.62 2.54 6.83
CA ALA A 21 -13.65 2.30 5.39
C ALA A 21 -12.64 1.21 4.96
N LEU A 22 -11.43 1.21 5.53
CA LEU A 22 -10.42 0.19 5.24
C LEU A 22 -10.80 -1.19 5.79
N ASN A 23 -11.37 -1.23 7.00
CA ASN A 23 -11.91 -2.46 7.59
C ASN A 23 -13.06 -3.02 6.76
N SER A 24 -13.98 -2.16 6.30
CA SER A 24 -15.09 -2.55 5.42
C SER A 24 -14.61 -3.07 4.07
N ALA A 25 -13.45 -2.60 3.60
CA ALA A 25 -12.78 -3.10 2.39
C ALA A 25 -11.99 -4.41 2.62
N GLY A 26 -11.98 -4.95 3.84
CA GLY A 26 -11.31 -6.21 4.18
C GLY A 26 -9.81 -6.10 4.40
N ALA A 27 -9.29 -4.94 4.81
CA ALA A 27 -7.87 -4.77 5.11
C ALA A 27 -7.43 -5.65 6.29
N ASP A 28 -6.48 -6.57 6.04
CA ASP A 28 -5.85 -7.43 7.04
C ASP A 28 -4.90 -6.64 7.97
N ARG A 29 -4.27 -5.59 7.43
CA ARG A 29 -3.32 -4.73 8.14
C ARG A 29 -3.50 -3.29 7.71
N ILE A 30 -3.57 -2.37 8.67
CA ILE A 30 -3.66 -0.93 8.40
C ILE A 30 -2.38 -0.25 8.92
N SER A 31 -1.66 0.47 8.06
CA SER A 31 -0.52 1.32 8.46
C SER A 31 -0.79 2.79 8.22
N GLY A 32 -0.10 3.69 8.92
CA GLY A 32 -0.29 5.11 8.69
C GLY A 32 0.84 6.03 9.11
N SER A 33 1.11 7.04 8.28
CA SER A 33 2.28 7.92 8.42
C SER A 33 1.92 9.39 8.43
N THR A 34 2.61 10.17 9.26
CA THR A 34 2.42 11.62 9.44
C THR A 34 3.33 12.48 8.56
N ARG A 35 4.52 12.00 8.12
CA ARG A 35 5.44 12.79 7.27
C ARG A 35 6.60 12.02 6.62
N LYS A 36 7.20 11.09 7.36
CA LYS A 36 8.21 10.14 6.86
C LYS A 36 7.51 8.80 6.70
N ARG A 37 7.75 8.07 5.61
CA ARG A 37 7.03 6.83 5.25
C ARG A 37 7.78 5.52 5.58
N PRO A 38 8.48 5.37 6.72
CA PRO A 38 9.20 4.12 7.00
C PRO A 38 8.23 2.93 7.09
N GLU A 39 6.96 3.17 7.46
CA GLU A 39 5.93 2.13 7.48
C GLU A 39 5.45 1.71 6.10
N LEU A 40 5.43 2.62 5.10
CA LEU A 40 5.12 2.22 3.74
C LEU A 40 6.28 1.40 3.17
N ASP A 41 7.52 1.87 3.36
CA ASP A 41 8.70 1.15 2.87
C ASP A 41 8.80 -0.26 3.50
N ALA A 42 8.57 -0.37 4.81
CA ALA A 42 8.55 -1.65 5.52
C ALA A 42 7.38 -2.57 5.11
N LEU A 43 6.23 -2.00 4.73
CA LEU A 43 5.11 -2.74 4.17
C LEU A 43 5.47 -3.27 2.78
N LEU A 44 6.08 -2.42 1.94
CA LEU A 44 6.55 -2.79 0.61
C LEU A 44 7.64 -3.85 0.64
N ASP A 45 8.49 -3.89 1.68
CA ASP A 45 9.50 -4.96 1.86
C ASP A 45 8.88 -6.34 2.17
N GLN A 46 7.68 -6.38 2.75
CA GLN A 46 6.96 -7.63 3.06
C GLN A 46 5.97 -8.04 1.96
N PHE A 47 5.84 -7.22 0.91
CA PHE A 47 4.78 -7.32 -0.09
C PHE A 47 5.04 -8.46 -1.08
N ARG A 48 4.02 -9.30 -1.30
CA ARG A 48 4.03 -10.47 -2.18
C ARG A 48 3.14 -10.22 -3.40
N ALA A 49 3.33 -11.03 -4.45
CA ALA A 49 2.62 -10.85 -5.73
C ALA A 49 1.08 -10.91 -5.60
N GLU A 50 0.57 -11.61 -4.59
CA GLU A 50 -0.85 -11.78 -4.27
C GLU A 50 -1.40 -10.65 -3.36
N ASP A 51 -0.56 -9.68 -2.97
CA ASP A 51 -0.93 -8.64 -2.01
C ASP A 51 -1.50 -7.40 -2.71
N VAL A 52 -2.43 -6.73 -2.04
CA VAL A 52 -3.13 -5.55 -2.57
C VAL A 52 -3.06 -4.41 -1.56
N ILE A 53 -2.76 -3.20 -2.02
CA ILE A 53 -2.87 -1.98 -1.19
C ILE A 53 -4.20 -1.29 -1.46
N VAL A 54 -4.97 -1.07 -0.41
CA VAL A 54 -6.24 -0.33 -0.43
C VAL A 54 -6.04 1.01 0.28
N VAL A 55 -6.46 2.08 -0.37
CA VAL A 55 -6.43 3.45 0.16
C VAL A 55 -7.80 4.08 0.00
N THR A 56 -8.22 4.91 0.94
CA THR A 56 -9.50 5.63 0.85
C THR A 56 -9.46 6.71 -0.23
N LYS A 57 -8.29 7.32 -0.46
CA LYS A 57 -8.03 8.31 -1.51
C LYS A 57 -6.55 8.28 -1.91
N TYR A 58 -6.25 8.58 -3.17
CA TYR A 58 -4.87 8.59 -3.66
C TYR A 58 -3.97 9.63 -2.99
N ASP A 59 -4.52 10.77 -2.54
CA ASP A 59 -3.77 11.82 -1.81
C ASP A 59 -3.26 11.36 -0.43
N ARG A 60 -3.82 10.26 0.09
CA ARG A 60 -3.39 9.61 1.33
C ARG A 60 -2.18 8.71 1.10
N LEU A 61 -2.08 8.08 -0.07
CA LEU A 61 -0.92 7.28 -0.48
C LEU A 61 0.21 8.16 -1.02
N ALA A 62 -0.12 9.07 -1.96
CA ALA A 62 0.81 9.85 -2.74
C ALA A 62 0.54 11.36 -2.63
N ARG A 63 1.60 12.17 -2.73
CA ARG A 63 1.53 13.64 -2.66
C ARG A 63 1.45 14.31 -4.03
N SER A 64 1.65 13.55 -5.09
CA SER A 64 1.50 13.97 -6.49
C SER A 64 1.29 12.74 -7.36
N LEU A 65 0.91 12.94 -8.63
CA LEU A 65 0.87 11.85 -9.60
C LEU A 65 2.25 11.21 -9.80
N ARG A 66 3.32 12.01 -9.80
CA ARG A 66 4.69 11.48 -9.91
C ARG A 66 5.03 10.57 -8.73
N ASP A 67 4.75 11.02 -7.50
CA ASP A 67 4.97 10.23 -6.29
C ASP A 67 4.14 8.93 -6.29
N LEU A 68 2.95 8.95 -6.88
CA LEU A 68 2.15 7.73 -7.07
C LEU A 68 2.81 6.76 -8.06
N LEU A 69 3.29 7.27 -9.20
CA LEU A 69 3.99 6.48 -10.20
C LEU A 69 5.27 5.88 -9.63
N ASP A 70 6.05 6.65 -8.87
CA ASP A 70 7.28 6.18 -8.21
C ASP A 70 6.97 5.02 -7.24
N ILE A 71 5.87 5.09 -6.48
CA ILE A 71 5.43 3.99 -5.60
C ILE A 71 5.05 2.74 -6.43
N VAL A 72 4.30 2.92 -7.52
CA VAL A 72 3.90 1.81 -8.39
C VAL A 72 5.12 1.16 -9.05
N GLU A 73 6.08 1.95 -9.52
CA GLU A 73 7.34 1.44 -10.09
C GLU A 73 8.17 0.69 -9.05
N ALA A 74 8.26 1.19 -7.81
CA ALA A 74 8.95 0.51 -6.72
C ALA A 74 8.31 -0.85 -6.39
N ILE A 75 6.97 -0.94 -6.43
CA ILE A 75 6.25 -2.21 -6.28
C ILE A 75 6.57 -3.15 -7.43
N ARG A 76 6.48 -2.68 -8.68
CA ARG A 76 6.74 -3.49 -9.88
C ARG A 76 8.17 -4.01 -9.94
N ALA A 77 9.16 -3.16 -9.69
CA ALA A 77 10.57 -3.53 -9.72
C ALA A 77 10.93 -4.61 -8.70
N ARG A 78 10.21 -4.67 -7.56
CA ARG A 78 10.37 -5.73 -6.56
C ARG A 78 9.76 -7.05 -7.02
N PHE A 79 8.64 -7.01 -7.74
CA PHE A 79 8.04 -8.21 -8.35
C PHE A 79 8.83 -8.74 -9.55
N ASP A 80 9.45 -7.87 -10.34
CA ASP A 80 10.30 -8.30 -11.46
C ASP A 80 11.60 -8.99 -10.98
N GLN A 81 12.02 -8.76 -9.73
CA GLN A 81 13.13 -9.51 -9.10
C GLN A 81 12.70 -10.88 -8.53
N ILE A 82 11.39 -11.18 -8.51
CA ILE A 82 10.87 -12.51 -8.15
C ILE A 82 10.91 -13.40 -9.40
N ASP A 83 12.06 -14.03 -9.59
CA ASP A 83 12.41 -15.16 -10.46
C ASP A 83 11.37 -15.63 -11.53
N PRO A 84 11.68 -15.54 -12.84
CA PRO A 84 10.82 -15.99 -13.94
C PRO A 84 10.48 -17.50 -13.95
N ILE A 85 11.05 -18.33 -13.08
CA ILE A 85 10.83 -19.78 -13.03
C ILE A 85 9.39 -20.18 -12.67
N ARG A 86 8.54 -19.27 -12.14
CA ARG A 86 7.13 -19.60 -11.81
C ARG A 86 6.13 -19.44 -12.96
N SER A 87 6.53 -18.92 -14.14
CA SER A 87 5.59 -18.68 -15.25
C SER A 87 5.28 -19.92 -16.12
N ASN A 88 5.78 -21.11 -15.75
CA ASN A 88 5.48 -22.35 -16.48
C ASN A 88 4.97 -23.46 -15.55
N ARG A 89 3.79 -23.27 -14.97
CA ARG A 89 2.93 -24.39 -14.58
C ARG A 89 1.47 -23.98 -14.47
N ALA A 90 0.80 -23.99 -15.62
CA ALA A 90 -0.61 -24.31 -15.70
C ALA A 90 -0.77 -25.27 -16.90
N LEU A 91 -0.66 -26.57 -16.59
CA LEU A 91 -1.33 -27.65 -17.31
C LEU A 91 -2.74 -27.76 -16.74
#